data_AF-A0A4R3H5B6-F1
#
_entry.id   AF-A0A4R3H5B6-F1
#
_cell.length_a   1.000
_cell.length_b   1.000
_cell.length_c   1.000
_cell.angle_alpha   90.00
_cell.angle_beta   90.00
_cell.angle_gamma   90.00
#
_symmetry.space_group_name_H-M   'P 1'
#
loop_
_entity.id
_entity.type
_entity.pdbx_description
1 polymer ?
#
loop_
_entity_poly.entity_id
_entity_poly.type
_entity_poly.pdbx_seq_one_letter_code
_entity_poly.pdbx_strand_id
1 'polypeptide(L)'
;MDLGILVPLSPFLMVAAIVIVPAWLKNRERREMQQTVRAAIEKGQALPPELIEALSKDVQPKKVSSAHRDLRIGVILLAVSVGMGLLGAALGMIEDEAMFAVAGSATIPGMIGIAFIILSFFNPNKNPPEV
;
A
#
# COMPACT_ATOMS: atom_id res chain seq x y z
N MET A 1 21.31 -23.77 -12.74
CA MET A 1 21.06 -22.92 -11.55
C MET A 1 20.81 -23.87 -10.41
N ASP A 2 21.73 -23.96 -9.45
CA ASP A 2 21.60 -24.90 -8.34
C ASP A 2 20.35 -24.59 -7.52
N LEU A 3 19.59 -25.64 -7.18
CA LEU A 3 18.38 -25.57 -6.35
C LEU A 3 18.63 -24.86 -5.02
N GLY A 4 19.89 -24.80 -4.54
CA GLY A 4 20.29 -24.09 -3.33
C GLY A 4 20.03 -22.58 -3.33
N ILE A 5 20.00 -21.92 -4.50
CA ILE A 5 19.71 -20.46 -4.60
C ILE A 5 18.20 -20.18 -4.70
N LEU A 6 17.41 -21.15 -5.14
CA LEU A 6 15.98 -20.96 -5.34
C LEU A 6 15.21 -20.99 -4.00
N VAL A 7 15.71 -21.75 -3.01
CA VAL A 7 15.07 -21.91 -1.70
C VAL A 7 15.01 -20.58 -0.93
N PRO A 8 16.11 -19.81 -0.76
CA PRO A 8 16.06 -18.51 -0.09
C PRO A 8 15.26 -17.44 -0.85
N LEU A 9 15.16 -17.57 -2.18
CA LEU A 9 14.48 -16.58 -3.04
C LEU A 9 12.95 -16.74 -3.02
N SER A 10 12.46 -17.95 -2.71
CA SER A 10 11.02 -18.27 -2.70
C SER A 10 10.15 -17.34 -1.83
N PRO A 11 10.49 -16.98 -0.57
CA PRO A 11 9.68 -16.05 0.21
C PRO A 11 9.63 -14.63 -0.39
N PHE A 12 10.73 -14.16 -1.00
CA PHE A 12 10.77 -12.84 -1.64
C PHE A 12 9.88 -12.78 -2.88
N LEU A 13 9.88 -13.83 -3.70
CA LEU A 13 8.97 -13.95 -4.85
C LEU A 13 7.51 -14.01 -4.41
N MET A 14 7.21 -14.70 -3.31
CA MET A 14 5.84 -14.77 -2.78
C MET A 14 5.34 -13.38 -2.34
N VAL A 15 6.15 -12.62 -1.61
CA VAL A 15 5.80 -11.25 -1.19
C VAL A 15 5.62 -10.33 -2.41
N ALA A 16 6.53 -10.41 -3.38
CA ALA A 16 6.43 -9.65 -4.62
C ALA A 16 5.12 -9.96 -5.38
N ALA A 17 4.74 -11.24 -5.47
CA ALA A 17 3.49 -11.65 -6.11
C ALA A 17 2.25 -11.10 -5.39
N ILE A 18 2.22 -11.14 -4.05
CA ILE A 18 1.09 -10.62 -3.25
C ILE A 18 0.89 -9.12 -3.44
N VAL A 19 1.95 -8.35 -3.71
CA VAL A 19 1.82 -6.90 -3.94
C VAL A 19 1.49 -6.59 -5.40
N ILE A 20 2.17 -7.24 -6.34
CA ILE A 20 2.06 -6.94 -7.77
C ILE A 20 0.71 -7.38 -8.35
N VAL A 21 0.23 -8.58 -8.01
CA VAL A 21 -1.02 -9.14 -8.55
C VAL A 21 -2.24 -8.24 -8.28
N PRO A 22 -2.56 -7.85 -7.04
CA PRO A 22 -3.72 -6.99 -6.78
C PRO A 22 -3.52 -5.58 -7.34
N ALA A 23 -2.29 -5.06 -7.37
CA ALA A 23 -2.00 -3.77 -7.99
C ALA A 23 -2.27 -3.80 -9.51
N TRP A 24 -1.89 -4.89 -10.17
CA TRP A 24 -2.12 -5.08 -11.60
C TRP A 24 -3.61 -5.26 -11.93
N LEU A 25 -4.34 -6.07 -11.16
CA LEU A 25 -5.79 -6.24 -11.32
C LEU A 25 -6.54 -4.91 -11.17
N LYS A 26 -6.23 -4.14 -10.13
CA LYS A 26 -6.84 -2.84 -9.89
C LYS A 26 -6.55 -1.82 -11.00
N ASN A 27 -5.33 -1.86 -11.56
CA ASN A 27 -4.97 -1.00 -12.69
C ASN A 27 -5.69 -1.41 -13.98
N ARG A 28 -5.95 -2.70 -14.16
CA ARG A 28 -6.70 -3.22 -15.31
C ARG A 28 -8.17 -2.80 -15.26
N GLU A 29 -8.84 -2.97 -14.12
CA GLU A 29 -10.24 -2.56 -13.93
C GLU A 29 -10.46 -1.07 -14.24
N ARG A 30 -9.55 -0.20 -13.80
CA ARG A 30 -9.61 1.24 -14.09
C ARG A 30 -9.49 1.56 -15.59
N ARG A 31 -8.66 0.81 -16.31
CA ARG A 31 -8.47 0.99 -17.76
C ARG A 31 -9.70 0.56 -18.54
N GLU A 32 -10.30 -0.58 -18.17
CA GLU A 32 -11.51 -1.10 -18.82
C GLU A 32 -12.70 -0.14 -18.61
N MET A 33 -12.86 0.43 -17.40
CA MET A 33 -13.90 1.42 -17.12
C MET A 33 -13.75 2.69 -17.98
N GLN A 34 -12.52 3.18 -18.17
CA GLN A 34 -12.25 4.35 -19.01
C GLN A 34 -12.53 4.09 -20.49
N GLN A 35 -12.34 2.87 -20.97
CA GLN A 35 -12.65 2.49 -22.36
C GLN A 35 -14.16 2.47 -22.61
N THR A 36 -14.96 1.96 -21.67
CA THR A 36 -16.43 1.98 -21.77
C THR A 36 -16.98 3.40 -21.77
N VAL A 37 -16.44 4.29 -20.92
CA VAL A 37 -16.84 5.71 -20.90
C VAL A 37 -16.51 6.41 -22.23
N ARG A 38 -15.33 6.15 -22.81
CA ARG A 38 -14.97 6.68 -24.14
C ARG A 38 -15.89 6.18 -25.25
N ALA A 39 -16.21 4.88 -25.24
CA ALA A 39 -17.14 4.29 -26.21
C ALA A 39 -18.58 4.82 -26.08
N ALA A 40 -19.01 5.22 -24.89
CA ALA A 40 -20.31 5.86 -24.65
C ALA A 40 -20.34 7.32 -25.15
N ILE A 41 -19.23 8.06 -24.99
CA ILE A 41 -19.08 9.43 -25.50
C ILE A 41 -19.08 9.46 -27.04
N GLU A 42 -18.37 8.54 -27.69
CA GLU A 42 -18.30 8.45 -29.16
C GLU A 42 -19.64 8.12 -29.83
N LYS A 43 -20.56 7.46 -29.12
CA LYS A 43 -21.90 7.11 -29.62
C LYS A 43 -22.92 8.25 -29.49
N GLY A 44 -22.51 9.44 -29.03
CA GLY A 44 -23.38 10.64 -28.99
C GLY A 44 -24.52 10.57 -27.97
N GLN A 45 -24.45 9.64 -27.01
CA GLN A 45 -25.43 9.52 -25.94
C GLN A 45 -25.22 10.67 -24.95
N ALA A 46 -26.23 11.52 -24.74
CA ALA A 46 -26.16 12.57 -23.73
C ALA A 46 -25.91 11.91 -22.37
N LEU A 47 -24.71 12.11 -21.83
CA LEU A 47 -24.30 11.52 -20.57
C LEU A 47 -25.32 11.90 -19.50
N PRO A 48 -25.95 10.91 -18.82
CA PRO A 48 -26.78 11.17 -17.66
C PRO A 48 -26.01 12.08 -16.69
N PRO A 49 -26.61 13.15 -16.15
CA PRO A 49 -25.93 14.07 -15.24
C PRO A 49 -25.34 13.35 -14.01
N GLU A 50 -25.93 12.21 -13.62
CA GLU A 50 -25.42 11.31 -12.59
C GLU A 50 -24.02 10.73 -12.90
N LEU A 51 -23.71 10.44 -14.17
CA LEU A 51 -22.39 9.97 -14.60
C LEU A 51 -21.36 11.10 -14.68
N ILE A 52 -21.79 12.33 -15.00
CA ILE A 52 -20.93 13.51 -14.97
C ILE A 52 -20.52 13.83 -13.52
N GLU A 53 -21.46 13.70 -12.58
CA GLU A 53 -21.18 13.87 -11.15
C GLU A 53 -20.29 12.74 -10.61
N ALA A 54 -20.55 11.49 -10.97
CA ALA A 54 -19.70 10.36 -10.58
C ALA A 54 -18.27 10.49 -11.11
N LEU A 55 -18.10 10.88 -12.36
CA LEU A 55 -16.78 11.14 -12.96
C LEU A 55 -16.12 12.39 -12.35
N SER A 56 -16.88 13.45 -12.04
CA SER A 56 -16.35 14.65 -11.39
C SER A 56 -15.93 14.38 -9.93
N LYS A 57 -16.66 13.52 -9.20
CA LYS A 57 -16.26 13.01 -7.87
C LYS A 57 -15.03 12.10 -7.94
N ASP A 58 -14.91 11.28 -8.98
CA ASP A 58 -13.72 10.41 -9.17
C ASP A 58 -12.49 11.22 -9.65
N VAL A 59 -12.71 12.42 -10.21
CA VAL A 59 -11.70 13.44 -10.56
C VAL A 59 -11.37 14.37 -9.39
N GLN A 60 -12.22 14.49 -8.36
CA GLN A 60 -11.88 15.23 -7.15
C GLN A 60 -10.63 14.58 -6.51
N PRO A 61 -9.53 15.34 -6.44
CA PRO A 61 -8.23 14.74 -6.25
C PRO A 61 -8.08 14.35 -4.79
N LYS A 62 -7.51 13.15 -4.65
CA LYS A 62 -6.72 12.73 -3.49
C LYS A 62 -7.60 12.48 -2.27
N LYS A 63 -7.79 11.18 -1.97
CA LYS A 63 -8.05 10.68 -0.62
C LYS A 63 -7.30 11.57 0.36
N VAL A 64 -7.98 12.54 0.96
CA VAL A 64 -7.37 13.42 1.95
C VAL A 64 -6.80 12.46 2.98
N SER A 65 -5.49 12.55 3.24
CA SER A 65 -4.90 11.67 4.25
C SER A 65 -5.65 12.03 5.53
N SER A 66 -6.43 11.06 5.99
CA SER A 66 -7.20 11.22 7.21
C SER A 66 -6.25 10.79 8.31
N ALA A 67 -6.21 11.53 9.42
CA ALA A 67 -5.43 11.15 10.59
C ALA A 67 -5.61 9.65 10.92
N HIS A 68 -6.84 9.13 10.87
CA HIS A 68 -7.11 7.70 11.08
C HIS A 68 -6.42 6.76 10.07
N ARG A 69 -6.31 7.17 8.81
CA ARG A 69 -5.62 6.38 7.76
C ARG A 69 -4.12 6.36 8.03
N ASP A 70 -3.55 7.52 8.34
CA ASP A 70 -2.12 7.67 8.61
C ASP A 70 -1.74 6.95 9.90
N LEU A 71 -2.57 7.03 10.95
CA LEU A 71 -2.40 6.24 12.18
C LEU A 71 -2.40 4.75 11.89
N ARG A 72 -3.37 4.26 11.09
CA ARG A 72 -3.46 2.84 10.77
C ARG A 72 -2.24 2.36 9.99
N ILE A 73 -1.81 3.13 8.99
CA ILE A 73 -0.62 2.83 8.20
C ILE A 73 0.62 2.82 9.11
N GLY A 74 0.74 3.83 9.98
CA GLY A 74 1.86 3.96 10.90
C GLY A 74 1.96 2.80 11.90
N VAL A 75 0.85 2.43 12.54
CA VAL A 75 0.79 1.29 13.48
C VAL A 75 1.10 -0.03 12.79
N ILE A 76 0.58 -0.26 11.57
CA ILE A 76 0.87 -1.49 10.81
C ILE A 76 2.37 -1.58 10.50
N LEU A 77 2.98 -0.49 10.02
CA LEU A 77 4.42 -0.45 9.70
C LEU A 77 5.30 -0.65 10.94
N LEU A 78 4.89 -0.09 12.08
CA LEU A 78 5.59 -0.26 13.35
C LEU A 78 5.49 -1.72 13.83
N ALA A 79 4.31 -2.34 13.72
CA ALA A 79 4.13 -3.76 14.02
C ALA A 79 4.97 -4.68 13.11
N VAL A 80 5.06 -4.36 11.81
CA VAL A 80 5.93 -5.09 10.87
C VAL A 80 7.40 -4.96 11.26
N SER A 81 7.85 -3.76 11.65
CA SER A 81 9.22 -3.53 12.15
C SER A 81 9.53 -4.39 13.38
N VAL A 82 8.63 -4.40 14.37
CA VAL A 82 8.78 -5.25 15.56
C VAL A 82 8.83 -6.74 15.17
N GLY A 83 7.93 -7.18 14.27
CA GLY A 83 7.93 -8.56 13.77
C GLY A 83 9.24 -8.94 13.08
N MET A 84 9.80 -8.05 12.25
CA MET A 84 11.10 -8.26 11.62
C MET A 84 12.25 -8.28 12.63
N GLY A 85 12.21 -7.42 13.66
CA GLY A 85 13.19 -7.46 14.74
C GLY A 85 13.16 -8.76 15.55
N LEU A 86 11.96 -9.27 15.86
CA LEU A 86 11.78 -10.56 16.52
C LEU A 86 12.23 -11.72 15.64
N LEU A 87 11.95 -11.66 14.34
CA LEU A 87 12.47 -12.63 13.37
C LEU A 87 14.00 -12.62 13.33
N GLY A 88 14.61 -11.43 13.32
CA GLY A 88 16.06 -11.29 13.39
C GLY A 88 16.64 -11.87 14.68
N ALA A 89 16.02 -11.64 15.82
CA ALA A 89 16.43 -12.24 17.09
C ALA A 89 16.31 -13.77 17.08
N ALA A 90 15.23 -14.32 16.50
CA ALA A 90 15.04 -15.76 16.38
C ALA A 90 16.07 -16.41 15.44
N LEU A 91 16.38 -15.77 14.32
CA LEU A 91 17.41 -16.23 13.38
C LEU A 91 18.83 -16.06 13.96
N GLY A 92 19.05 -15.04 14.79
CA GLY A 92 20.28 -14.82 15.55
C GLY A 92 20.66 -15.98 16.47
N MET A 93 19.68 -16.76 16.94
CA MET A 93 19.94 -17.97 17.72
C MET A 93 20.52 -19.13 16.90
N ILE A 94 20.43 -19.05 15.57
CA ILE A 94 20.93 -20.06 14.63
C ILE A 94 22.23 -19.56 13.98
N GLU A 95 22.24 -18.29 13.54
CA GLU A 95 23.39 -17.63 12.93
C GLU A 95 23.55 -16.21 13.49
N ASP A 96 24.66 -15.93 14.18
CA ASP A 96 24.92 -14.65 14.86
C ASP A 96 24.84 -13.43 13.92
N GLU A 97 25.25 -13.59 12.66
CA GLU A 97 25.25 -12.52 11.65
C GLU A 97 23.84 -12.21 11.11
N ALA A 98 22.92 -13.18 11.16
CA ALA A 98 21.57 -13.04 10.62
C ALA A 98 20.72 -12.04 11.43
N MET A 99 21.01 -11.89 12.73
CA MET A 99 20.32 -10.92 13.58
C MET A 99 20.49 -9.49 13.07
N PHE A 100 21.73 -9.08 12.82
CA PHE A 100 22.03 -7.71 12.39
C PHE A 100 21.47 -7.39 11.01
N ALA A 101 21.53 -8.34 10.08
CA ALA A 101 20.99 -8.18 8.74
C ALA A 101 19.46 -7.97 8.76
N VAL A 102 18.75 -8.85 9.48
CA VAL A 102 17.28 -8.81 9.50
C VAL A 102 16.77 -7.68 10.40
N ALA A 103 17.32 -7.50 11.60
CA ALA A 103 16.93 -6.40 12.49
C ALA A 103 17.31 -5.03 11.91
N GLY A 104 18.43 -4.92 11.20
CA GLY A 104 18.81 -3.70 10.48
C GLY A 104 17.75 -3.30 9.45
N SER A 105 17.29 -4.26 8.66
CA SER A 105 16.23 -4.03 7.66
C SER A 105 14.87 -3.63 8.28
N ALA A 106 14.62 -4.04 9.54
CA ALA A 106 13.42 -3.67 10.29
C ALA A 106 13.36 -2.18 10.65
N THR A 107 14.50 -1.48 10.69
CA THR A 107 14.58 -0.06 11.02
C THR A 107 13.83 0.81 10.01
N ILE A 108 13.84 0.43 8.73
CA ILE A 108 13.17 1.17 7.65
C ILE A 108 11.65 1.25 7.88
N PRO A 109 10.90 0.14 7.96
CA PRO A 109 9.47 0.20 8.25
C PRO A 109 9.19 0.80 9.64
N GLY A 110 10.10 0.66 10.62
CA GLY A 110 9.94 1.24 11.95
C GLY A 110 9.92 2.77 11.92
N MET A 111 10.89 3.37 11.24
CA MET A 111 10.97 4.83 11.08
C MET A 111 9.81 5.38 10.26
N ILE A 112 9.40 4.67 9.19
CA ILE A 112 8.23 5.05 8.39
C ILE A 112 6.97 4.98 9.25
N GLY A 113 6.81 3.93 10.06
CA GLY A 113 5.68 3.76 10.96
C GLY A 113 5.56 4.90 11.97
N ILE A 114 6.67 5.24 12.63
CA ILE A 114 6.76 6.38 13.56
C ILE A 114 6.38 7.70 12.85
N ALA A 115 6.91 7.93 11.65
CA ALA A 115 6.60 9.14 10.88
C ALA A 115 5.09 9.27 10.60
N PHE A 116 4.42 8.19 10.19
CA PHE A 116 2.98 8.20 9.97
C PHE A 116 2.15 8.40 11.25
N ILE A 117 2.60 7.86 12.37
CA ILE A 117 1.96 8.10 13.68
C ILE A 117 2.10 9.57 14.07
N ILE A 118 3.30 10.15 13.95
CA ILE A 118 3.54 11.57 14.21
C ILE A 118 2.65 12.42 13.31
N LEU A 119 2.67 12.18 12.00
CA LEU A 119 1.84 12.89 11.04
C LEU A 119 0.35 12.75 11.36
N SER A 120 -0.12 11.60 11.84
CA SER A 120 -1.50 11.42 12.28
C SER A 120 -1.89 12.34 13.43
N PHE A 121 -0.97 12.65 14.36
CA PHE A 121 -1.27 13.56 15.46
C PHE A 121 -1.25 15.03 15.02
N PHE A 122 -0.39 15.36 14.05
CA PHE A 122 -0.27 16.73 13.53
C PHE A 122 -1.27 17.05 12.40
N ASN A 123 -1.92 16.06 11.80
CA ASN A 123 -2.84 16.27 10.68
C ASN A 123 -4.21 16.77 11.16
N PRO A 124 -4.57 18.05 10.93
CA PRO A 124 -5.78 18.66 11.48
C PRO A 124 -7.07 18.31 10.73
N ASN A 125 -7.04 17.41 9.75
CA ASN A 125 -8.23 17.09 8.94
C ASN A 125 -9.22 16.19 9.71
N LYS A 126 -9.78 16.75 10.77
CA LYS A 126 -11.02 16.34 11.41
C LYS A 126 -12.13 16.63 10.39
N ASN A 127 -12.65 15.56 9.81
CA ASN A 127 -13.82 15.49 8.94
C ASN A 127 -13.53 15.72 7.43
N PRO A 128 -14.04 14.85 6.55
CA PRO A 128 -14.25 15.22 5.15
C PRO A 128 -15.16 16.46 5.10
N PRO A 129 -15.08 17.31 4.06
CA PRO A 129 -16.07 18.36 3.86
C PRO A 129 -17.46 17.73 3.94
N GLU A 130 -18.30 18.25 4.83
CA GLU A 130 -19.72 17.92 4.85
C GLU A 130 -20.27 18.22 3.45
N VAL A 131 -20.92 17.21 2.88
CA VAL A 131 -21.53 17.22 1.55
C VAL A 131 -22.57 18.32 1.39
#